data_AF-A0A090QZK0-F1
#
_entry.id   AF-A0A090QZK0-F1
#
_cell.length_a   1.000
_cell.length_b   1.000
_cell.length_c   1.000
_cell.angle_alpha   90.00
_cell.angle_beta   90.00
_cell.angle_gamma   90.00
#
_symmetry.space_group_name_H-M   'P 1'
#
loop_
_entity.id
_entity.type
_entity.pdbx_description
1 polymer ?
#
loop_
_entity_poly.entity_id
_entity_poly.type
_entity_poly.pdbx_seq_one_letter_code
_entity_poly.pdbx_strand_id
1 'polypeptide(L)' 'MVLPTDFSPILTRELVYTGVTRAKARLYLFAQPEVNQRAVRLRTERASGLAALLA' A
#
# COMPACT_ATOMS: atom_id res chain seq x y z
N MET A 1 -1.82 1.23 -12.54
CA MET A 1 -2.31 1.51 -11.18
C MET A 1 -2.46 3.01 -11.04
N VAL A 2 -3.54 3.47 -10.40
CA VAL A 2 -3.80 4.89 -10.14
C VAL A 2 -3.86 5.09 -8.64
N LEU A 3 -3.10 6.03 -8.10
CA LEU A 3 -3.22 6.49 -6.72
C LEU A 3 -4.05 7.79 -6.69
N PRO A 4 -4.82 8.04 -5.63
CA PRO A 4 -5.51 9.30 -5.45
C PRO A 4 -4.51 10.46 -5.31
N THR A 5 -4.97 11.68 -5.58
CA THR A 5 -4.18 12.91 -5.41
C THR A 5 -3.91 13.21 -3.95
N ASP A 6 -4.89 12.95 -3.09
CA ASP A 6 -4.78 13.17 -1.65
C ASP A 6 -4.44 11.88 -0.90
N PHE A 7 -3.77 12.04 0.23
CA PHE A 7 -3.49 10.92 1.10
C PHE A 7 -4.77 10.35 1.73
N SER A 8 -4.87 9.03 1.76
CA SER A 8 -5.91 8.29 2.48
C SER A 8 -5.26 7.16 3.30
N PRO A 9 -5.75 6.84 4.51
CA PRO A 9 -5.21 5.77 5.35
C PRO A 9 -5.27 4.38 4.70
N ILE A 10 -6.07 4.21 3.65
CA ILE A 10 -6.07 2.96 2.86
C ILE A 10 -4.79 2.77 2.04
N LEU A 11 -4.04 3.85 1.77
CA LEU A 11 -2.78 3.81 1.02
C LEU A 11 -1.66 3.26 1.89
N THR A 12 -1.53 1.94 1.89
CA THR A 12 -0.46 1.22 2.58
C THR A 12 0.51 0.57 1.60
N ARG A 13 1.67 0.18 2.10
CA ARG A 13 2.70 -0.53 1.36
C ARG A 13 2.17 -1.84 0.80
N GLU A 14 1.33 -2.55 1.57
CA GLU A 14 0.71 -3.79 1.13
C GLU A 14 -0.26 -3.55 -0.04
N LEU A 15 -1.04 -2.46 -0.02
CA LEU A 15 -1.90 -2.09 -1.15
C LEU A 15 -1.08 -1.80 -2.42
N VAL A 16 0.01 -1.04 -2.30
CA VAL A 16 0.91 -0.74 -3.42
C VAL A 16 1.57 -2.01 -3.93
N TYR A 17 2.13 -2.84 -3.03
CA TYR A 17 2.78 -4.10 -3.38
C TYR A 17 1.84 -5.03 -4.15
N THR A 18 0.61 -5.20 -3.68
CA THR A 18 -0.38 -6.03 -4.37
C THR A 18 -0.74 -5.43 -5.74
N GLY A 19 -0.93 -4.11 -5.84
CA GLY A 19 -1.17 -3.46 -7.12
C GLY A 19 -0.02 -3.66 -8.13
N VAL A 20 1.22 -3.56 -7.67
CA VAL A 20 2.43 -3.75 -8.48
C VAL A 20 2.56 -5.19 -8.97
N THR A 21 2.44 -6.17 -8.07
CA THR A 21 2.65 -7.59 -8.39
C THR A 21 1.56 -8.21 -9.27
N ARG A 22 0.45 -7.52 -9.50
CA ARG A 22 -0.57 -7.92 -10.50
C ARG A 22 -0.13 -7.69 -11.94
N ALA A 23 0.86 -6.85 -12.19
CA ALA A 23 1.39 -6.63 -13.53
C ALA A 23 2.23 -7.84 -13.99
N LYS A 24 1.93 -8.39 -15.17
CA LYS A 24 2.65 -9.57 -15.71
C LYS A 24 3.96 -9.24 -16.41
N ALA A 25 4.06 -8.07 -17.03
CA ALA A 25 5.21 -7.70 -17.86
C ALA A 25 5.57 -6.20 -17.79
N ARG A 26 4.56 -5.32 -17.70
CA ARG A 26 4.74 -3.87 -17.62
C ARG A 26 3.73 -3.26 -16.67
N LEU A 27 4.14 -2.22 -15.96
CA LEU A 27 3.30 -1.44 -15.06
C LEU A 27 3.42 0.04 -15.42
N TYR A 28 2.27 0.70 -15.54
CA TYR A 28 2.17 2.16 -15.51
C TYR A 28 1.56 2.57 -14.18
N LEU A 29 2.23 3.47 -13.47
CA LEU A 29 1.81 4.00 -12.17
C LEU A 29 1.53 5.50 -12.31
N PHE A 30 0.27 5.88 -12.13
CA PHE A 30 -0.16 7.27 -12.11
C PHE A 30 -0.33 7.69 -10.65
N ALA A 31 0.59 8.49 -10.14
CA ALA A 31 0.62 8.91 -8.75
C ALA A 31 1.44 10.19 -8.59
N GLN A 32 1.10 11.00 -7.59
CA GLN A 32 2.01 12.03 -7.11
C GLN A 32 3.18 11.35 -6.35
N PRO A 33 4.44 11.77 -6.57
CA PRO A 33 5.61 11.18 -5.93
C PRO A 33 5.49 11.12 -4.40
N GLU A 34 4.93 12.16 -3.78
CA GLU A 34 4.77 12.31 -2.33
C GLU A 34 3.77 11.29 -1.77
N VAL A 35 2.65 11.10 -2.48
CA VAL A 35 1.63 10.11 -2.12
C VAL A 35 2.21 8.70 -2.18
N ASN A 36 2.95 8.38 -3.24
CA ASN A 36 3.60 7.08 -3.37
C ASN A 36 4.66 6.85 -2.29
N GLN A 37 5.54 7.84 -2.04
CA GLN A 37 6.55 7.77 -0.99
C GLN A 37 5.96 7.56 0.41
N ARG A 38 4.81 8.18 0.68
CA ARG A 38 4.10 7.99 1.94
C ARG A 38 3.47 6.60 2.01
N ALA A 39 2.78 6.17 0.96
CA ALA A 39 2.11 4.86 0.92
C ALA A 39 3.09 3.71 1.17
N VAL A 40 4.27 3.72 0.54
CA VAL A 40 5.26 2.63 0.71
C VAL A 40 5.90 2.57 2.10
N ARG A 41 5.75 3.61 2.94
CA ARG A 41 6.26 3.64 4.32
C ARG A 41 5.23 3.14 5.34
N LEU A 42 3.95 3.24 5.03
CA LEU A 42 2.86 2.85 5.92
C LEU A 42 2.57 1.36 5.80
N ARG A 43 2.50 0.65 6.93
CA ARG A 43 2.08 -0.76 6.97
C ARG A 43 0.61 -0.83 7.35
N THR A 44 -0.10 -1.80 6.80
CA THR A 44 -1.46 -2.11 7.25
C THR A 44 -1.46 -2.56 8.71
N GLU A 45 -2.26 -1.88 9.55
CA GLU A 45 -2.51 -2.28 10.93
C GLU A 45 -3.55 -3.41 10.98
N ARG A 46 -3.31 -4.41 11.84
CA ARG A 46 -4.17 -5.59 11.98
C ARG A 46 -4.67 -5.72 13.42
N ALA A 47 -5.95 -5.43 13.62
CA ALA A 47 -6.62 -5.54 14.92
C ALA A 47 -7.25 -6.93 15.13
N SER A 48 -6.45 -8.00 15.06
CA SER A 48 -6.96 -9.38 15.24
C SER A 48 -6.67 -9.99 16.62
N GLY A 49 -5.79 -9.40 17.43
CA GLY A 49 -5.36 -9.98 18.71
C GLY A 49 -4.48 -11.24 18.60
N LEU A 50 -4.42 -11.88 17.43
CA LEU A 50 -3.68 -13.13 17.21
C LEU A 50 -2.20 -13.02 17.56
N ALA A 51 -1.56 -11.89 17.25
CA ALA A 51 -0.15 -11.68 17.56
C ALA A 51 0.13 -11.69 19.07
N ALA A 52 -0.81 -11.19 19.89
CA ALA A 52 -0.69 -11.21 21.34
C ALA A 52 -0.97 -12.61 21.92
N LEU A 53 -1.82 -13.41 21.28
CA LEU A 53 -2.11 -14.79 21.69
C LEU A 53 -0.96 -15.77 21.38
N LEU A 54 -0.07 -15.43 20.45
CA LEU A 54 1.07 -16.25 20.02
C LEU A 54 2.42 -15.76 20.57
N ALA A 55 2.42 -14.70 21.38
CA ALA A 55 3.62 -14.13 22.01
C ALA A 55 3.98 -14.87 23.30
#